data_AF-A0A519JSV7-F1
#
_entry.id   AF-A0A519JSV7-F1
#
_cell.length_a   1.000
_cell.length_b   1.000
_cell.length_c   1.000
_cell.angle_alpha   90.00
_cell.angle_beta   90.00
_cell.angle_gamma   90.00
#
_symmetry.space_group_name_H-M   'P 1'
#
loop_
_entity.id
_entity.type
_entity.pdbx_description
1 polymer ?
#
loop_
_entity_poly.entity_id
_entity_poly.type
_entity_poly.pdbx_seq_one_letter_code
_entity_poly.pdbx_strand_id
1 'polypeptide(L)'
;PIALMSHSMTDDEATRLASRHGCVQWQGTDSSLKFCLIAEGRFDAYPRTGPTSEWDTAAGQAVLEAAGGRVMAEDGARLRYGKPGHANGGFVALGG
;
A
#
# COMPACT_ATOMS: atom_id res chain seq x y z
N PRO A 1 7.41 13.69 -0.12
CA PRO A 1 6.69 12.42 -0.27
C PRO A 1 5.28 12.49 0.31
N ILE A 2 4.28 12.11 -0.49
CA ILE A 2 2.86 12.02 -0.16
C ILE A 2 2.42 10.56 -0.10
N ALA A 3 1.72 10.20 0.99
CA ALA A 3 1.20 8.86 1.17
C ALA A 3 -0.28 8.75 0.83
N LEU A 4 -0.70 7.55 0.45
CA LEU A 4 -2.07 7.23 0.12
C LEU A 4 -2.67 6.33 1.22
N MET A 5 -3.78 6.77 1.81
CA MET A 5 -4.38 6.17 3.00
C MET A 5 -5.77 5.61 2.73
N SER A 6 -6.28 4.80 3.65
CA SER A 6 -7.70 4.42 3.63
C SER A 6 -8.57 5.64 3.84
N HIS A 7 -9.60 5.82 3.02
CA HIS A 7 -10.59 6.88 3.20
C HIS A 7 -11.29 6.81 4.56
N SER A 8 -11.44 5.59 5.11
CA SER A 8 -12.05 5.34 6.41
C SER A 8 -11.14 5.57 7.62
N MET A 9 -9.89 6.00 7.41
CA MET A 9 -8.91 6.21 8.48
C MET A 9 -9.07 7.59 9.11
N THR A 10 -8.90 7.71 10.42
CA THR A 10 -8.93 9.04 11.07
C THR A 10 -7.70 9.86 10.71
N ASP A 11 -7.82 11.19 10.77
CA ASP A 11 -6.71 12.11 10.46
C ASP A 11 -5.47 11.85 11.34
N ASP A 12 -5.67 11.54 12.62
CA ASP A 12 -4.59 11.23 13.56
C ASP A 12 -3.88 9.92 13.18
N GLU A 13 -4.61 8.89 12.80
CA GLU A 13 -4.04 7.62 12.35
C GLU A 13 -3.29 7.78 11.03
N ALA A 14 -3.89 8.49 10.07
CA ALA A 14 -3.29 8.75 8.77
C ALA A 14 -1.99 9.57 8.91
N THR A 15 -2.00 10.61 9.74
CA THR A 15 -0.83 11.43 10.03
C THR A 15 0.29 10.62 10.68
N ARG A 16 -0.05 9.79 11.69
CA ARG A 16 0.92 8.90 12.35
C ARG A 16 1.51 7.89 11.38
N LEU A 17 0.67 7.27 10.55
CA LEU A 17 1.11 6.23 9.61
C LEU A 17 1.96 6.82 8.48
N ALA A 18 1.57 7.95 7.90
CA ALA A 18 2.37 8.67 6.91
C ALA A 18 3.78 9.00 7.46
N SER A 19 3.83 9.54 8.68
CA SER A 19 5.09 9.93 9.33
C SER A 19 6.03 8.75 9.55
N ARG A 20 5.50 7.57 9.93
CA ARG A 20 6.30 6.34 10.08
C ARG A 20 6.97 5.88 8.78
N HIS A 21 6.37 6.23 7.65
CA HIS A 21 6.90 5.93 6.31
C HIS A 21 7.59 7.14 5.65
N GLY A 22 7.97 8.16 6.44
CA GLY A 22 8.72 9.32 5.95
C GLY A 22 7.92 10.25 5.03
N CYS A 23 6.59 10.14 5.03
CA CYS A 23 5.72 10.98 4.22
C CYS A 23 5.23 12.19 5.04
N VAL A 24 5.31 13.37 4.44
CA VAL A 24 4.94 14.66 5.07
C VAL A 24 3.51 15.09 4.75
N GLN A 25 2.88 14.42 3.78
CA GLN A 25 1.51 14.65 3.34
C GLN A 25 0.81 13.31 3.17
N TRP A 26 -0.52 13.32 3.23
CA TRP A 26 -1.33 12.15 2.93
C TRP A 26 -2.65 12.51 2.24
N GLN A 27 -3.23 11.55 1.51
CA GLN A 27 -4.57 11.65 0.94
C GLN A 27 -5.34 10.35 1.17
N GLY A 28 -6.59 10.46 1.65
CA GLY A 28 -7.50 9.33 1.77
C GLY A 28 -8.14 8.98 0.42
N THR A 29 -8.16 7.71 0.07
CA THR A 29 -8.86 7.23 -1.14
C THR A 29 -9.41 5.81 -0.96
N ASP A 30 -10.27 5.40 -1.89
CA ASP A 30 -10.85 4.06 -1.95
C ASP A 30 -9.80 3.00 -2.35
N SER A 31 -9.99 1.76 -1.89
CA SER A 31 -8.94 0.73 -1.91
C SER A 31 -8.51 0.28 -3.31
N SER A 32 -9.41 0.27 -4.30
CA SER A 32 -9.17 -0.36 -5.60
C SER A 32 -8.18 0.39 -6.48
N LEU A 33 -8.11 1.72 -6.36
CA LEU A 33 -7.28 2.55 -7.25
C LEU A 33 -5.84 2.76 -6.74
N LYS A 34 -5.57 2.37 -5.50
CA LYS A 34 -4.34 2.77 -4.79
C LYS A 34 -3.06 2.33 -5.46
N PHE A 35 -3.04 1.09 -5.94
CA PHE A 35 -1.90 0.56 -6.67
C PHE A 35 -1.65 1.31 -7.98
N CYS A 36 -2.71 1.59 -8.74
CA CYS A 36 -2.59 2.33 -10.00
C CYS A 36 -2.11 3.76 -9.76
N LEU A 37 -2.62 4.45 -8.73
CA LEU A 37 -2.22 5.81 -8.41
C LEU A 37 -0.74 5.93 -8.02
N ILE A 38 -0.19 4.93 -7.32
CA ILE A 38 1.26 4.88 -7.04
C ILE A 38 2.03 4.51 -8.31
N ALA A 39 1.55 3.55 -9.10
CA ALA A 39 2.18 3.15 -10.36
C ALA A 39 2.26 4.31 -11.37
N GLU A 40 1.28 5.23 -11.35
CA GLU A 40 1.28 6.48 -12.12
C GLU A 40 2.28 7.53 -11.60
N GLY A 41 2.95 7.29 -10.48
CA GLY A 41 3.91 8.22 -9.87
C GLY A 41 3.24 9.40 -9.14
N ARG A 42 1.94 9.32 -8.84
CA ARG A 42 1.20 10.41 -8.17
C ARG A 42 1.37 10.41 -6.66
N PHE A 43 1.75 9.27 -6.11
CA PHE A 43 1.97 9.06 -4.67
C PHE A 43 3.20 8.19 -4.44
N ASP A 44 3.85 8.40 -3.30
CA ASP A 44 5.13 7.74 -2.99
C ASP A 44 4.93 6.43 -2.21
N ALA A 45 3.90 6.36 -1.37
CA ALA A 45 3.68 5.22 -0.48
C ALA A 45 2.19 4.92 -0.21
N TYR A 46 1.84 3.64 -0.10
CA TYR A 46 0.55 3.15 0.38
C TYR A 46 0.81 2.09 1.47
N PRO A 47 0.85 2.51 2.74
CA PRO A 47 0.87 1.60 3.86
C PRO A 47 -0.54 1.10 4.18
N ARG A 48 -0.65 -0.21 4.43
CA ARG A 48 -1.89 -0.89 4.82
C ARG A 48 -1.63 -1.71 6.08
N THR A 49 -2.37 -1.44 7.13
CA THR A 49 -2.25 -2.12 8.44
C THR A 49 -3.35 -3.15 8.71
N GLY A 50 -4.49 -3.03 8.03
CA GLY A 50 -5.63 -3.95 8.18
C GLY A 50 -5.53 -5.16 7.25
N PRO A 51 -6.20 -6.28 7.58
CA PRO A 51 -6.17 -7.49 6.77
C PRO A 51 -6.67 -7.22 5.36
N THR A 52 -6.10 -7.96 4.41
CA THR A 52 -6.58 -8.06 3.03
C THR A 52 -6.51 -9.50 2.58
N SER A 53 -7.19 -9.83 1.50
CA SER A 53 -7.02 -11.11 0.84
C SER A 53 -5.99 -11.00 -0.28
N GLU A 54 -5.42 -12.14 -0.68
CA GLU A 54 -4.47 -12.20 -1.80
C GLU A 54 -5.02 -11.55 -3.07
N TRP A 55 -6.31 -11.77 -3.38
CA TRP A 55 -6.98 -11.19 -4.55
C TRP A 55 -7.15 -9.67 -4.48
N ASP A 56 -7.11 -9.05 -3.30
CA ASP A 56 -7.18 -7.59 -3.16
C ASP A 56 -5.88 -6.89 -3.59
N THR A 57 -4.76 -7.63 -3.63
CA THR A 57 -3.42 -7.05 -3.83
C THR A 57 -2.70 -7.62 -5.04
N ALA A 58 -2.96 -8.88 -5.45
CA ALA A 58 -2.18 -9.57 -6.47
C ALA A 58 -2.09 -8.81 -7.81
N ALA A 59 -3.23 -8.37 -8.33
CA ALA A 59 -3.27 -7.61 -9.58
C ALA A 59 -2.58 -6.25 -9.43
N GLY A 60 -2.84 -5.54 -8.33
CA GLY A 60 -2.26 -4.22 -8.06
C GLY A 60 -0.74 -4.26 -7.86
N GLN A 61 -0.23 -5.27 -7.15
CA GLN A 61 1.20 -5.51 -6.99
C GLN A 61 1.87 -5.76 -8.35
N ALA A 62 1.27 -6.59 -9.21
CA ALA A 62 1.83 -6.86 -10.53
C ALA A 62 1.94 -5.58 -11.39
N VAL A 63 0.90 -4.73 -11.37
CA VAL A 63 0.91 -3.43 -12.07
C VAL A 63 1.99 -2.51 -11.50
N LEU A 64 2.05 -2.36 -10.18
CA LEU A 64 3.02 -1.46 -9.53
C LEU A 64 4.46 -1.92 -9.75
N GLU A 65 4.73 -3.22 -9.62
CA GLU A 65 6.07 -3.76 -9.86
C GLU A 65 6.48 -3.63 -11.33
N ALA A 66 5.55 -3.79 -12.27
CA ALA A 66 5.82 -3.53 -13.69
C ALA A 66 6.13 -2.05 -13.98
N ALA A 67 5.58 -1.13 -13.19
CA ALA A 67 5.89 0.30 -13.23
C ALA A 67 7.20 0.67 -12.49
N GLY A 68 7.92 -0.29 -11.92
CA GLY A 68 9.17 -0.08 -11.19
C GLY A 68 9.03 0.09 -9.68
N GLY A 69 7.81 0.04 -9.15
CA GLY A 69 7.54 0.07 -7.71
C GLY A 69 7.76 -1.28 -7.02
N ARG A 70 7.41 -1.35 -5.73
CA ARG A 70 7.52 -2.59 -4.93
C ARG A 70 6.44 -2.69 -3.87
N VAL A 71 6.05 -3.92 -3.52
CA VAL A 71 5.13 -4.21 -2.41
C VAL A 71 5.83 -5.10 -1.39
N MET A 72 5.99 -4.58 -0.18
CA MET A 72 6.70 -5.23 0.91
C MET A 72 5.72 -5.63 2.01
N ALA A 73 5.83 -6.84 2.52
CA ALA A 73 5.14 -7.28 3.73
C ALA A 73 5.78 -6.62 4.98
N GLU A 74 5.18 -6.86 6.16
CA GLU A 74 5.66 -6.29 7.44
C GLU A 74 7.11 -6.67 7.80
N ASP A 75 7.58 -7.82 7.33
CA ASP A 75 8.96 -8.29 7.49
C ASP A 75 9.95 -7.62 6.50
N GLY A 76 9.46 -6.74 5.64
CA GLY A 76 10.25 -6.07 4.59
C GLY A 76 10.51 -6.93 3.35
N ALA A 77 10.08 -8.20 3.33
CA ALA A 77 10.20 -9.05 2.16
C ALA A 77 9.11 -8.71 1.14
N ARG A 78 9.31 -9.11 -0.13
CA ARG A 78 8.27 -8.99 -1.17
C ARG A 78 7.01 -9.74 -0.72
N LEU A 79 5.84 -9.09 -0.79
CA LEU A 79 4.57 -9.74 -0.47
C LEU A 79 4.35 -10.96 -1.38
N ARG A 80 4.06 -12.11 -0.77
CA ARG A 80 3.93 -13.42 -1.44
C ARG A 80 2.48 -13.88 -1.51
N TYR A 81 2.19 -14.74 -2.50
CA TYR A 81 0.87 -15.29 -2.80
C TYR A 81 0.89 -16.82 -2.78
N GLY A 82 -0.28 -17.45 -2.69
CA GLY A 82 -0.42 -18.91 -2.57
C GLY A 82 -0.32 -19.43 -1.14
N LYS A 83 -0.61 -18.57 -0.14
CA LYS A 83 -0.56 -18.94 1.28
C LYS A 83 -1.84 -19.69 1.69
N PRO A 84 -1.77 -20.61 2.67
CA PRO A 84 -2.96 -21.20 3.27
C PRO A 84 -3.91 -20.12 3.80
N GLY A 85 -5.20 -20.19 3.44
CA GLY A 85 -6.21 -19.22 3.85
C GLY A 85 -6.19 -17.89 3.10
N HIS A 86 -5.26 -17.68 2.17
CA HIS A 86 -5.21 -16.51 1.26
C HIS A 86 -5.23 -15.13 1.96
N ALA A 87 -4.85 -15.07 3.23
CA ALA A 87 -4.83 -13.83 3.99
C ALA A 87 -3.48 -13.11 3.86
N ASN A 88 -3.52 -11.80 3.70
CA ASN A 88 -2.38 -10.91 3.80
C ASN A 88 -2.44 -10.14 5.12
N GLY A 89 -1.29 -10.06 5.79
CA GLY A 89 -1.07 -9.11 6.88
C GLY A 89 -0.86 -7.68 6.37
N GLY A 90 -0.21 -6.86 7.19
CA GLY A 90 0.17 -5.51 6.77
C GLY A 90 1.12 -5.52 5.57
N PHE A 91 1.08 -4.47 4.77
CA PHE A 91 2.03 -4.27 3.67
C PHE A 91 2.26 -2.79 3.40
N VAL A 92 3.34 -2.50 2.67
CA VAL A 92 3.66 -1.17 2.14
C VAL A 92 3.94 -1.29 0.65
N ALA A 93 3.14 -0.60 -0.15
CA ALA A 93 3.43 -0.38 -1.56
C ALA A 93 4.22 0.94 -1.71
N LEU A 94 5.29 0.93 -2.50
CA LEU A 94 6.17 2.08 -2.75
C LEU A 94 6.29 2.33 -4.25
N GLY A 95 6.27 3.60 -4.64
CA GLY A 95 6.56 4.04 -6.01
C GLY A 95 8.01 3.74 -6.43
N GLY A 96 8.23 3.74 -7.74
CA GLY A 96 9.54 3.54 -8.37
C GLY A 96 10.43 4.78 -8.36
#